data_AF-A0A966REN6-F1
#
_entry.id   AF-A0A966REN6-F1
#
_cell.length_a   1.000
_cell.length_b   1.000
_cell.length_c   1.000
_cell.angle_alpha   90.00
_cell.angle_beta   90.00
_cell.angle_gamma   90.00
#
_symmetry.space_group_name_H-M   'P 1'
#
loop_
_entity.id
_entity.type
_entity.pdbx_description
1 polymer ?
#
loop_
_entity_poly.entity_id
_entity_poly.type
_entity_poly.pdbx_seq_one_letter_code
_entity_poly.pdbx_strand_id
1 'polypeptide(L)'
;MDFLYIRLIHIFVLGLFLLWVGVAVPQQPWLYPVLLLLGLFLLIYWLVTLRRQDVFWIVWHLLVGLVLIWIGVTGHGSPRSLFRLLVIIGVAAIGYHLVGLVRDRLARA
;
A
#
# COMPACT_ATOMS: atom_id res chain seq x y z
N MET A 1 -13.47 14.75 -9.56
CA MET A 1 -12.78 15.45 -8.45
C MET A 1 -11.35 14.95 -8.46
N ASP A 2 -10.40 15.82 -8.75
CA ASP A 2 -8.99 15.42 -8.89
C ASP A 2 -8.41 15.13 -7.51
N PHE A 3 -8.27 13.86 -7.17
CA PHE A 3 -7.65 13.44 -5.93
C PHE A 3 -6.11 13.48 -6.04
N LEU A 4 -5.57 14.63 -6.44
CA LEU A 4 -4.12 14.85 -6.60
C LEU A 4 -3.37 14.45 -5.33
N TYR A 5 -3.87 14.86 -4.17
CA TYR A 5 -3.27 14.53 -2.88
C TYR A 5 -3.24 13.01 -2.62
N ILE A 6 -4.29 12.26 -2.97
CA ILE A 6 -4.32 10.79 -2.83
C ILE A 6 -3.24 10.17 -3.70
N ARG A 7 -3.12 10.61 -4.97
CA ARG A 7 -2.08 10.12 -5.89
C ARG A 7 -0.69 10.39 -5.32
N LEU A 8 -0.42 11.61 -4.86
CA LEU A 8 0.89 11.98 -4.31
C LEU A 8 1.26 11.19 -3.06
N ILE A 9 0.30 10.95 -2.15
CA ILE A 9 0.51 10.12 -0.96
C ILE A 9 0.88 8.68 -1.35
N HIS A 10 0.17 8.09 -2.33
CA HIS A 10 0.47 6.73 -2.77
C HIS A 10 1.81 6.63 -3.50
N ILE A 11 2.22 7.67 -4.23
CA ILE A 11 3.52 7.68 -4.91
C ILE A 11 4.65 7.86 -3.90
N PHE A 12 4.68 8.99 -3.19
CA PHE A 12 5.85 9.42 -2.43
C PHE A 12 5.91 8.88 -1.01
N VAL A 13 4.76 8.49 -0.44
CA VAL A 13 4.71 8.03 0.95
C VAL A 13 4.51 6.52 0.96
N LEU A 14 3.32 6.04 0.59
CA LEU A 14 2.98 4.62 0.74
C LEU A 14 3.77 3.74 -0.21
N GLY A 15 3.83 4.09 -1.50
CA GLY A 15 4.53 3.31 -2.51
C GLY A 15 6.02 3.19 -2.24
N LEU A 16 6.70 4.31 -1.96
CA LEU A 16 8.12 4.31 -1.58
C LEU A 16 8.37 3.61 -0.25
N PHE A 17 7.48 3.77 0.74
CA PHE A 17 7.58 3.06 2.01
C PHE A 17 7.52 1.54 1.81
N LEU A 18 6.49 1.03 1.12
CA LEU A 18 6.34 -0.40 0.85
C LEU A 18 7.51 -0.95 0.03
N LEU A 19 7.98 -0.19 -0.95
CA LEU A 19 9.14 -0.55 -1.75
C LEU A 19 10.40 -0.66 -0.87
N TRP A 20 10.67 0.34 -0.05
CA TRP A 20 11.82 0.35 0.86
C TRP A 20 11.76 -0.82 1.85
N VAL A 21 10.62 -1.06 2.50
CA VAL A 21 10.45 -2.20 3.43
C VAL A 21 10.68 -3.52 2.71
N GLY A 22 10.11 -3.67 1.51
CA GLY A 22 10.24 -4.89 0.72
C GLY A 22 11.68 -5.19 0.27
N VAL A 23 12.45 -4.17 -0.10
CA VAL A 23 13.86 -4.31 -0.53
C VAL A 23 14.80 -4.47 0.66
N ALA A 24 14.64 -3.64 1.69
CA ALA A 24 15.56 -3.60 2.82
C ALA A 24 15.42 -4.81 3.75
N VAL A 25 14.25 -5.46 3.76
CA VAL A 25 13.90 -6.54 4.71
C VAL A 25 14.36 -6.17 6.14
N PRO A 26 13.82 -5.06 6.66
CA PRO A 26 14.37 -4.36 7.81
C PRO A 26 14.41 -5.24 9.05
N GLN A 27 15.52 -5.15 9.78
CA GLN A 27 15.74 -5.90 11.02
C GLN A 27 15.32 -5.11 12.26
N GLN A 28 14.85 -3.87 12.08
CA GLN A 28 14.47 -2.97 13.15
C GLN A 28 13.10 -3.38 13.76
N PRO A 29 13.05 -3.74 15.06
CA PRO A 29 11.81 -4.25 15.68
C PRO A 29 10.64 -3.25 15.67
N TRP A 30 10.93 -1.95 15.70
CA TRP A 30 9.90 -0.91 15.76
C TRP A 30 9.06 -0.81 14.48
N LEU A 31 9.53 -1.36 13.36
CA LEU A 31 8.83 -1.26 12.09
C LEU A 31 7.65 -2.24 11.99
N TYR A 32 7.72 -3.39 12.65
CA TYR A 32 6.65 -4.38 12.58
C TYR A 32 5.32 -3.89 13.20
N PRO A 33 5.33 -3.22 14.37
CA PRO A 33 4.14 -2.52 14.86
C PRO A 33 3.61 -1.46 13.87
N VAL A 34 4.48 -0.73 13.16
CA VAL A 34 4.06 0.25 12.15
C VAL A 34 3.33 -0.44 10.99
N LEU A 35 3.89 -1.55 10.47
CA LEU A 35 3.26 -2.35 9.41
C LEU A 35 1.93 -2.95 9.88
N LEU A 36 1.88 -3.45 11.12
CA LEU A 36 0.67 -3.99 11.72
C LEU A 36 -0.44 -2.94 11.82
N LEU A 37 -0.12 -1.76 12.37
CA LEU A 37 -1.07 -0.66 12.49
C LEU A 37 -1.56 -0.18 11.12
N LEU A 38 -0.67 -0.07 10.14
CA LEU A 38 -1.04 0.30 8.77
C LEU A 38 -1.97 -0.74 8.14
N GLY A 39 -1.67 -2.02 8.32
CA GLY A 39 -2.51 -3.11 7.80
C GLY A 39 -3.90 -3.15 8.45
N LEU A 40 -3.97 -3.00 9.77
CA LEU A 40 -5.24 -2.90 10.51
C LEU A 40 -6.05 -1.68 10.08
N PHE A 41 -5.39 -0.52 9.91
CA PHE A 41 -6.04 0.69 9.43
C PHE A 41 -6.65 0.48 8.04
N LEU A 42 -5.91 -0.12 7.10
CA LEU A 42 -6.43 -0.42 5.76
C LEU A 42 -7.65 -1.33 5.82
N LEU A 43 -7.58 -2.42 6.61
CA LEU A 43 -8.69 -3.35 6.77
C LEU A 43 -9.95 -2.67 7.30
N ILE A 44 -9.83 -1.92 8.41
CA ILE A 44 -10.96 -1.23 9.03
C ILE A 44 -11.53 -0.17 8.07
N TYR A 45 -10.68 0.66 7.48
CA TYR A 45 -11.12 1.72 6.57
C TYR A 45 -11.89 1.17 5.37
N TRP A 46 -11.36 0.13 4.71
CA TRP A 46 -11.98 -0.43 3.50
C TRP A 46 -13.23 -1.27 3.80
N LEU A 47 -13.28 -1.95 4.94
CA LEU A 47 -14.51 -2.60 5.40
C LEU A 47 -15.63 -1.60 5.66
N VAL A 48 -15.35 -0.46 6.30
CA VAL A 48 -16.37 0.56 6.58
C VAL A 48 -16.83 1.28 5.31
N THR A 49 -15.99 1.36 4.28
CA THR A 49 -16.29 2.04 3.01
C THR A 49 -16.82 1.12 1.90
N LEU A 50 -17.02 -0.17 2.17
CA LEU A 50 -17.48 -1.24 1.24
C LEU A 50 -18.64 -0.83 0.31
N ARG A 51 -19.59 -0.01 0.76
CA ARG A 51 -20.78 0.35 -0.03
C ARG A 51 -20.59 1.54 -0.99
N ARG A 52 -19.43 2.21 -0.96
CA ARG A 52 -19.21 3.49 -1.66
C ARG A 52 -18.10 3.43 -2.72
N GLN A 53 -17.46 2.29 -2.89
CA GLN A 53 -16.27 2.14 -3.71
C GLN A 53 -16.37 0.93 -4.63
N ASP A 54 -15.56 0.94 -5.69
CA ASP A 54 -15.43 -0.20 -6.58
C ASP A 54 -14.89 -1.43 -5.84
N VAL A 55 -15.51 -2.59 -6.08
CA VAL A 55 -15.18 -3.86 -5.43
C VAL A 55 -13.71 -4.22 -5.63
N PHE A 56 -13.13 -3.92 -6.80
CA PHE A 56 -11.72 -4.17 -7.08
C PHE A 56 -10.82 -3.42 -6.08
N TRP A 57 -11.07 -2.13 -5.85
CA TRP A 57 -10.26 -1.34 -4.92
C TRP A 57 -10.38 -1.85 -3.49
N ILE A 58 -11.57 -2.25 -3.07
CA ILE A 58 -11.79 -2.80 -1.75
C ILE A 58 -10.98 -4.10 -1.59
N VAL A 59 -11.16 -5.06 -2.50
CA VAL A 59 -10.45 -6.35 -2.45
C VAL A 59 -8.93 -6.15 -2.48
N TRP A 60 -8.44 -5.28 -3.36
CA TRP A 60 -7.00 -5.01 -3.47
C TRP A 60 -6.42 -4.46 -2.17
N HIS A 61 -7.05 -3.45 -1.55
CA HIS A 61 -6.52 -2.87 -0.31
C HIS A 61 -6.68 -3.81 0.89
N LEU A 62 -7.71 -4.66 0.92
CA LEU A 62 -7.85 -5.70 1.94
C LEU A 62 -6.70 -6.71 1.84
N LEU A 63 -6.32 -7.14 0.63
CA LEU A 63 -5.17 -8.03 0.43
C LEU A 63 -3.86 -7.38 0.88
N VAL A 64 -3.62 -6.11 0.52
CA VAL A 64 -2.46 -5.36 1.01
C VAL A 64 -2.46 -5.28 2.54
N GLY A 65 -3.62 -4.99 3.15
CA GLY A 65 -3.78 -4.94 4.60
C GLY A 65 -3.44 -6.28 5.27
N LEU A 66 -3.92 -7.41 4.73
CA LEU A 66 -3.62 -8.74 5.23
C LEU A 66 -2.12 -9.08 5.16
N VAL A 67 -1.44 -8.71 4.06
CA VAL A 67 0.01 -8.90 3.93
C VAL A 67 0.77 -8.10 4.99
N LEU A 68 0.39 -6.83 5.20
CA LEU A 68 1.02 -5.97 6.20
C LEU A 68 0.81 -6.47 7.63
N ILE A 69 -0.39 -6.93 7.95
CA ILE A 69 -0.69 -7.54 9.26
C ILE A 69 0.15 -8.80 9.45
N TRP A 70 0.23 -9.67 8.44
CA TRP A 70 1.03 -10.90 8.54
C TRP A 70 2.48 -10.57 8.87
N ILE A 71 3.08 -9.64 8.14
CA ILE A 71 4.47 -9.22 8.37
C ILE A 71 4.59 -8.59 9.77
N GLY A 72 3.65 -7.73 10.15
CA GLY A 72 3.66 -7.04 11.44
C GLY A 72 3.54 -7.98 12.65
N VAL A 73 2.74 -9.04 12.55
CA VAL A 73 2.58 -10.04 13.62
C VAL A 73 3.76 -11.00 13.68
N THR A 74 4.26 -11.46 12.53
CA THR A 74 5.33 -12.48 12.49
C THR A 74 6.73 -11.88 12.63
N GLY A 75 6.89 -10.57 12.42
CA GLY A 75 8.15 -9.88 12.63
C GLY A 75 9.26 -10.42 11.74
N HIS A 76 10.42 -10.66 12.33
CA HIS A 76 11.58 -11.28 11.68
C HIS A 76 11.33 -12.70 11.16
N GLY A 77 10.30 -13.38 11.65
CA GLY A 77 9.88 -14.70 11.15
C GLY A 77 9.11 -14.66 9.83
N SER A 78 8.81 -13.46 9.31
CA SER A 78 8.10 -13.28 8.05
C SER A 78 8.82 -13.94 6.88
N PRO A 79 8.12 -14.73 6.04
CA PRO A 79 8.69 -15.27 4.81
C PRO A 79 9.22 -14.16 3.89
N ARG A 80 10.41 -14.37 3.31
CA ARG A 80 11.01 -13.42 2.34
C ARG A 80 10.10 -13.13 1.14
N SER A 81 9.21 -14.05 0.79
CA SER A 81 8.21 -13.87 -0.27
C SER A 81 7.24 -12.73 0.02
N LEU A 82 6.87 -12.48 1.28
CA LEU A 82 5.96 -11.38 1.64
C LEU A 82 6.62 -10.02 1.44
N PHE A 83 7.91 -9.88 1.75
CA PHE A 83 8.66 -8.66 1.46
C PHE A 83 8.80 -8.41 -0.05
N ARG A 84 9.04 -9.46 -0.84
CA ARG A 84 9.01 -9.35 -2.32
C ARG A 84 7.64 -8.92 -2.82
N LEU A 85 6.56 -9.39 -2.19
CA LEU A 85 5.21 -8.94 -2.51
C LEU A 85 5.01 -7.45 -2.20
N LEU A 86 5.59 -6.92 -1.11
CA LEU A 86 5.58 -5.47 -0.83
C LEU A 86 6.29 -4.65 -1.91
N VAL A 87 7.38 -5.16 -2.48
CA VAL A 87 8.06 -4.52 -3.63
C VAL A 87 7.10 -4.42 -4.82
N ILE A 88 6.44 -5.53 -5.17
CA ILE A 88 5.49 -5.57 -6.29
C ILE A 88 4.33 -4.60 -6.04
N ILE A 89 3.75 -4.60 -4.85
CA ILE A 89 2.66 -3.70 -4.45
C ILE A 89 3.12 -2.23 -4.51
N GLY A 90 4.31 -1.92 -4.00
CA GLY A 90 4.87 -0.56 -4.02
C GLY A 90 5.06 -0.02 -5.44
N VAL A 91 5.68 -0.83 -6.32
CA VAL A 91 5.84 -0.48 -7.74
C VAL A 91 4.50 -0.30 -8.43
N ALA A 92 3.54 -1.21 -8.19
CA ALA A 92 2.21 -1.14 -8.77
C ALA A 92 1.46 0.13 -8.32
N ALA A 93 1.53 0.48 -7.04
CA ALA A 93 0.92 1.69 -6.49
C ALA A 93 1.51 2.96 -7.13
N ILE A 94 2.85 3.06 -7.17
CA ILE A 94 3.53 4.20 -7.80
C ILE A 94 3.11 4.30 -9.28
N GLY A 95 3.21 3.20 -10.03
CA GLY A 95 2.89 3.17 -11.46
C GLY A 95 1.45 3.56 -11.76
N TYR A 96 0.48 2.96 -11.05
CA TYR A 96 -0.94 3.25 -11.23
C TYR A 96 -1.26 4.73 -10.99
N HIS A 97 -0.76 5.30 -9.89
CA HIS A 97 -1.03 6.68 -9.55
C HIS A 97 -0.28 7.68 -10.44
N LEU A 98 0.94 7.35 -10.88
CA LEU A 98 1.72 8.19 -11.79
C LEU A 98 1.10 8.24 -13.19
N VAL A 99 0.70 7.08 -13.75
CA VAL A 99 0.00 7.03 -15.04
C VAL A 99 -1.30 7.83 -14.98
N GLY A 100 -2.07 7.67 -13.90
CA GLY A 100 -3.28 8.44 -13.71
C GLY A 100 -3.02 9.95 -13.58
N LEU A 101 -1.94 10.37 -12.92
CA LEU A 101 -1.54 11.78 -12.83
C LEU A 101 -1.24 12.36 -14.22
N VAL A 102 -0.47 11.64 -15.05
CA VAL A 102 -0.15 12.07 -16.42
C VAL A 102 -1.41 12.15 -17.27
N ARG A 103 -2.26 11.13 -17.21
CA ARG A 103 -3.54 11.10 -17.93
C ARG A 103 -4.43 12.30 -17.57
N ASP A 104 -4.57 12.60 -16.28
CA ASP A 104 -5.38 13.73 -15.81
C ASP A 104 -4.80 15.09 -16.26
N ARG A 105 -3.48 15.18 -16.48
CA ARG A 105 -2.83 16.40 -17.00
C ARG A 105 -3.04 16.55 -18.50
N LEU A 106 -2.87 15.47 -19.27
CA LEU A 106 -3.10 15.46 -20.71
C LEU A 106 -4.56 15.76 -21.07
N ALA A 107 -5.52 15.27 -20.29
CA ALA A 107 -6.94 15.56 -20.52
C ALA A 107 -7.35 17.02 -20.24
N ARG A 108 -6.46 17.82 -19.64
CA ARG A 108 -6.68 19.24 -19.30
C ARG A 108 -5.89 20.22 -20.17
N ALA A 109 -4.97 19.71 -21.00
CA ALA A 109 -4.18 20.49 -21.95
C ALA A 109 -4.90 20.56 -23.30
#